data_AF-A0A520IXU6-F1
#
_entry.id   AF-A0A520IXU6-F1
#
_cell.length_a   1.000
_cell.length_b   1.000
_cell.length_c   1.000
_cell.angle_alpha   90.00
_cell.angle_beta   90.00
_cell.angle_gamma   90.00
#
_symmetry.space_group_name_H-M   'P 1'
#
loop_
_entity.id
_entity.type
_entity.pdbx_description
1 polymer ?
#
loop_
_entity_poly.entity_id
_entity_poly.type
_entity_poly.pdbx_seq_one_letter_code
_entity_poly.pdbx_strand_id
1 'polypeptide(L)'
;MLQQFLDNLIFITTHLRIQDVIDMMLVWVVVYRVLVLIKRTGTIQMLSGLGVLAIGYILSIWGELFTLNWLLEKFFSNLFVIVVILFQGEIRRALAHIGSNPFFTDATAAQETHVI
;
A
#
# COMPACT_ATOMS: atom_id res chain seq x y z
N MET A 1 -22.62 25.96 36.20
CA MET A 1 -22.00 24.66 36.52
C MET A 1 -22.83 23.52 35.92
N LEU A 2 -23.93 23.05 36.55
CA LEU A 2 -24.69 21.88 36.07
C LEU A 2 -25.32 22.04 34.67
N GLN A 3 -25.87 23.21 34.33
CA GLN A 3 -26.40 23.47 32.97
C GLN A 3 -25.31 23.43 31.89
N GLN A 4 -24.10 23.91 32.22
CA GLN A 4 -22.95 23.91 31.31
C GLN A 4 -22.42 22.49 31.04
N PHE A 5 -22.60 21.55 31.98
CA PHE A 5 -22.32 20.14 31.77
C PHE A 5 -23.35 19.46 30.86
N LEU A 6 -24.63 19.86 30.95
CA LEU A 6 -25.68 19.31 30.08
C LEU A 6 -25.55 19.80 28.64
N ASP A 7 -25.18 21.06 28.43
CA ASP A 7 -24.96 21.61 27.08
C ASP A 7 -23.77 20.93 26.37
N ASN A 8 -22.71 20.60 27.11
CA ASN A 8 -21.56 19.84 26.57
C ASN A 8 -21.92 18.39 26.21
N LEU A 9 -22.82 17.74 26.96
CA LEU A 9 -23.26 16.38 26.65
C LEU A 9 -24.16 16.32 25.40
N ILE A 10 -25.01 17.34 25.22
CA ILE A 10 -25.87 17.47 24.04
C ILE A 10 -25.04 17.81 22.78
N PHE A 11 -23.97 18.61 22.93
CA PHE A 11 -23.04 18.92 21.85
C PHE A 11 -22.30 17.68 21.32
N ILE A 12 -21.88 16.75 22.18
CA ILE A 12 -21.22 15.49 21.77
C ILE A 12 -22.20 14.54 21.06
N THR A 13 -23.45 14.44 21.54
CA THR A 13 -24.49 13.56 20.96
C THR A 13 -24.95 14.02 19.58
N THR A 14 -24.98 15.33 19.33
CA THR A 14 -25.49 15.88 18.05
C THR A 14 -24.48 15.78 16.90
N HIS A 15 -23.22 15.41 17.19
CA HIS A 15 -22.18 15.21 16.17
C HIS A 15 -22.07 13.76 15.68
N LEU A 16 -22.85 12.82 16.24
CA LEU A 16 -23.01 11.49 15.63
C LEU A 16 -23.90 11.61 14.40
N ARG A 17 -23.28 12.02 13.29
CA ARG A 17 -23.94 12.10 11.99
C ARG A 17 -24.17 10.67 11.53
N ILE A 18 -25.38 10.36 11.05
CA ILE A 18 -25.69 9.10 10.34
C ILE A 18 -24.70 8.85 9.19
N GLN A 19 -24.10 9.93 8.69
CA GLN A 19 -22.98 9.93 7.76
C GLN A 19 -21.83 9.04 8.24
N ASP A 20 -21.45 9.04 9.53
CA ASP A 20 -20.33 8.23 10.06
C ASP A 20 -20.62 6.71 10.00
N VAL A 21 -21.89 6.33 10.17
CA VAL A 21 -22.32 4.92 10.06
C VAL A 21 -22.29 4.46 8.61
N ILE A 22 -22.76 5.33 7.69
CA ILE A 22 -22.69 5.08 6.25
C ILE A 22 -21.23 5.04 5.78
N ASP A 23 -20.40 5.93 6.32
CA ASP A 23 -18.95 5.99 6.12
C ASP A 23 -18.30 4.66 6.48
N MET A 24 -18.58 4.16 7.70
CA MET A 24 -18.03 2.90 8.19
C MET A 24 -18.49 1.67 7.39
N MET A 25 -19.75 1.63 6.95
CA MET A 25 -20.24 0.57 6.06
C MET A 25 -19.57 0.62 4.69
N LEU A 26 -19.37 1.82 4.13
CA LEU A 26 -18.68 1.99 2.84
C LEU A 26 -17.22 1.53 2.94
N VAL A 27 -16.51 1.93 4.00
CA VAL A 27 -15.15 1.43 4.32
C VAL A 27 -15.14 -0.09 4.34
N TRP A 28 -16.07 -0.72 5.06
CA TRP A 28 -16.13 -2.17 5.20
C TRP A 28 -16.27 -2.87 3.84
N VAL A 29 -17.14 -2.38 2.95
CA VAL A 29 -17.30 -2.96 1.60
C VAL A 29 -16.05 -2.80 0.74
N VAL A 30 -15.40 -1.62 0.80
CA VAL A 30 -14.16 -1.35 0.06
C VAL A 30 -13.04 -2.26 0.56
N VAL A 31 -12.80 -2.30 1.87
CA VAL A 31 -11.76 -3.15 2.49
C VAL A 31 -12.00 -4.63 2.20
N TYR A 32 -13.25 -5.10 2.30
CA TYR A 32 -13.60 -6.47 1.96
C TYR A 32 -13.24 -6.80 0.51
N ARG A 33 -13.55 -5.89 -0.44
CA ARG A 33 -13.14 -6.05 -1.84
C ARG A 33 -11.61 -6.13 -2.00
N VAL A 34 -10.86 -5.29 -1.29
CA VAL A 34 -9.39 -5.31 -1.32
C VAL A 34 -8.84 -6.65 -0.80
N LEU A 35 -9.37 -7.16 0.31
CA LEU A 35 -8.93 -8.43 0.90
C LEU A 35 -9.19 -9.62 -0.03
N VAL A 36 -10.34 -9.64 -0.70
CA VAL A 36 -10.67 -10.67 -1.70
C VAL A 36 -9.70 -10.61 -2.89
N LEU A 37 -9.30 -9.40 -3.31
CA LEU A 37 -8.30 -9.20 -4.36
C LEU A 37 -6.89 -9.62 -3.94
N ILE A 38 -6.55 -9.77 -2.66
CA ILE A 38 -5.22 -10.23 -2.22
C ILE A 38 -5.10 -11.76 -2.28
N LYS A 39 -6.22 -12.49 -2.39
CA LYS A 39 -6.27 -13.95 -2.21
C LYS A 39 -5.61 -14.79 -3.32
N ARG A 40 -5.18 -14.20 -4.44
CA ARG A 40 -4.34 -14.89 -5.43
C ARG A 40 -2.91 -14.34 -5.32
N THR A 41 -1.94 -15.19 -5.03
CA THR A 41 -0.56 -14.80 -4.76
C THR A 41 0.27 -14.84 -6.04
N GLY A 42 0.50 -13.68 -6.65
CA GLY A 42 1.44 -13.51 -7.75
C GLY A 42 2.06 -12.10 -7.69
N THR A 43 3.24 -11.92 -8.29
CA THR A 43 3.97 -10.63 -8.28
C THR A 43 3.13 -9.48 -8.84
N ILE A 44 2.34 -9.76 -9.89
CA ILE A 44 1.39 -8.81 -10.49
C ILE A 44 0.27 -8.44 -9.50
N GLN A 45 -0.10 -9.36 -8.61
CA GLN A 45 -1.16 -9.16 -7.63
C GLN A 45 -0.76 -8.15 -6.56
N MET A 46 0.50 -8.14 -6.11
CA MET A 46 0.99 -7.17 -5.12
C MET A 46 0.91 -5.75 -5.68
N LEU A 47 1.28 -5.55 -6.95
CA LEU A 47 1.11 -4.27 -7.64
C LEU A 47 -0.37 -3.89 -7.79
N SER A 48 -1.24 -4.85 -8.10
CA SER A 48 -2.69 -4.62 -8.17
C SER A 48 -3.27 -4.21 -6.81
N GLY A 49 -2.80 -4.80 -5.71
CA GLY A 49 -3.21 -4.44 -4.36
C GLY A 49 -2.81 -3.02 -3.99
N LEU A 50 -1.63 -2.58 -4.44
CA LEU A 50 -1.22 -1.19 -4.27
C LEU A 50 -2.07 -0.22 -5.11
N GLY A 51 -2.43 -0.60 -6.34
CA GLY A 51 -3.35 0.19 -7.18
C GLY A 51 -4.74 0.32 -6.56
N VAL A 52 -5.26 -0.75 -5.95
CA VAL A 52 -6.55 -0.73 -5.23
C VAL A 52 -6.48 0.19 -4.01
N LEU A 53 -5.38 0.18 -3.25
CA LEU A 53 -5.18 1.11 -2.13
C LEU A 53 -5.12 2.57 -2.59
N ALA A 54 -4.51 2.85 -3.75
CA ALA A 54 -4.48 4.19 -4.33
C ALA A 54 -5.88 4.67 -4.76
N ILE A 55 -6.68 3.79 -5.39
CA ILE A 55 -8.08 4.10 -5.73
C ILE A 55 -8.89 4.32 -4.45
N GLY A 56 -8.69 3.48 -3.43
CA GLY A 56 -9.32 3.64 -2.12
C GLY A 56 -8.99 4.98 -1.46
N TYR A 57 -7.77 5.48 -1.62
CA TYR A 57 -7.35 6.79 -1.09
C TYR A 57 -8.06 7.95 -1.78
N ILE A 58 -8.17 7.90 -3.10
CA ILE A 58 -8.91 8.91 -3.85
C ILE A 58 -10.38 8.88 -3.43
N LEU A 59 -11.01 7.72 -3.37
CA LEU A 59 -12.38 7.58 -2.89
C LEU A 59 -12.55 8.08 -1.44
N SER A 60 -11.54 7.88 -0.60
CA SER A 60 -11.50 8.38 0.77
C SER A 60 -11.64 9.89 0.87
N ILE A 61 -10.92 10.60 0.00
CA ILE A 61 -10.90 12.06 -0.01
C ILE A 61 -12.26 12.60 -0.46
N TRP A 62 -12.87 11.94 -1.44
CA TRP A 62 -14.16 12.36 -2.00
C TRP A 62 -15.33 12.02 -1.08
N GLY A 63 -15.20 10.95 -0.30
CA GLY A 63 -16.22 10.51 0.67
C GLY A 63 -16.13 11.19 2.04
N GLU A 64 -15.16 12.07 2.28
CA GLU A 64 -14.85 12.63 3.62
C GLU A 64 -14.63 11.55 4.70
N LEU A 65 -14.14 10.37 4.28
CA LEU A 65 -13.96 9.20 5.14
C LEU A 65 -12.77 9.41 6.08
N PHE A 66 -12.97 10.06 7.23
CA PHE A 66 -11.88 10.51 8.11
C PHE A 66 -10.97 9.37 8.56
N THR A 67 -11.54 8.22 8.95
CA THR A 67 -10.76 7.08 9.44
C THR A 67 -9.97 6.39 8.32
N LEU A 68 -10.59 6.20 7.16
CA LEU A 68 -9.92 5.56 6.01
C LEU A 68 -8.86 6.49 5.43
N ASN A 69 -9.11 7.80 5.42
CA ASN A 69 -8.16 8.81 4.97
C ASN A 69 -6.93 8.80 5.88
N TRP A 70 -7.12 8.84 7.20
CA TRP A 70 -6.03 8.78 8.17
C TRP A 70 -5.20 7.50 8.05
N LEU A 71 -5.86 6.35 7.87
CA LEU A 71 -5.18 5.06 7.70
C LEU A 71 -4.35 5.03 6.41
N LEU A 72 -4.95 5.44 5.29
CA LEU A 72 -4.27 5.45 4.00
C LEU A 72 -3.18 6.51 3.95
N GLU A 73 -3.36 7.68 4.55
CA GLU A 73 -2.32 8.70 4.65
C GLU A 73 -1.09 8.16 5.40
N LYS A 74 -1.30 7.45 6.52
CA LYS A 74 -0.20 6.75 7.22
C LYS A 74 0.45 5.65 6.38
N PHE A 75 -0.33 4.93 5.59
CA PHE A 75 0.19 3.92 4.67
C PHE A 75 1.04 4.54 3.56
N PHE A 76 0.51 5.57 2.88
CA PHE A 76 1.18 6.29 1.79
C PHE A 76 2.42 7.05 2.26
N SER A 77 2.40 7.62 3.47
CA SER A 77 3.58 8.25 4.09
C SER A 77 4.73 7.25 4.29
N ASN A 78 4.43 5.99 4.57
CA ASN A 78 5.42 4.90 4.72
C ASN A 78 5.57 4.05 3.45
N LEU A 79 5.04 4.50 2.31
CA LEU A 79 4.96 3.69 1.09
C LEU A 79 6.33 3.22 0.62
N PHE A 80 7.35 4.08 0.68
CA PHE A 80 8.71 3.73 0.26
C PHE A 80 9.24 2.52 1.02
N VAL A 81 9.12 2.51 2.35
CA VAL A 81 9.58 1.41 3.20
C VAL A 81 8.79 0.14 2.91
N ILE A 82 7.46 0.25 2.82
CA ILE A 82 6.57 -0.89 2.52
C ILE A 82 6.92 -1.50 1.16
N VAL A 83 7.06 -0.69 0.12
CA VAL A 83 7.43 -1.15 -1.23
C VAL A 83 8.79 -1.85 -1.20
N VAL A 84 9.80 -1.25 -0.56
CA VAL A 84 11.12 -1.88 -0.44
C VAL A 84 11.01 -3.23 0.26
N ILE A 85 10.26 -3.34 1.36
CA ILE A 85 10.05 -4.59 2.12
C ILE A 85 9.31 -5.64 1.28
N LEU A 86 8.22 -5.26 0.61
CA LEU A 86 7.41 -6.18 -0.19
C LEU A 86 8.16 -6.68 -1.42
N PHE A 87 8.95 -5.83 -2.05
CA PHE A 87 9.73 -6.15 -3.26
C PHE A 87 11.17 -6.59 -2.96
N GLN A 88 11.55 -6.86 -1.70
CA GLN A 88 12.93 -7.26 -1.35
C GLN A 88 13.46 -8.40 -2.23
N GLY A 89 12.64 -9.43 -2.45
CA GLY A 89 13.03 -10.60 -3.24
C GLY A 89 13.16 -10.30 -4.73
N GLU A 90 12.26 -9.51 -5.29
CA GLU A 90 12.26 -9.13 -6.71
C GLU A 90 13.42 -8.18 -7.03
N ILE A 91 13.66 -7.16 -6.18
CA ILE A 91 14.79 -6.23 -6.31
C ILE A 91 16.11 -7.01 -6.28
N ARG A 92 16.24 -7.97 -5.36
CA ARG A 92 17.44 -8.82 -5.29
C ARG A 92 17.64 -9.60 -6.60
N ARG A 93 16.59 -10.24 -7.12
CA ARG A 93 16.67 -11.02 -8.37
C ARG A 93 16.99 -10.13 -9.57
N ALA A 94 16.37 -8.96 -9.67
CA ALA A 94 16.62 -8.01 -10.74
C ALA A 94 18.07 -7.51 -10.75
N LEU A 95 18.60 -7.13 -9.58
CA LEU A 95 20.00 -6.73 -9.44
C LEU A 95 20.97 -7.88 -9.74
N ALA A 96 20.65 -9.09 -9.30
CA ALA A 96 21.44 -10.28 -9.63
C ALA A 96 21.47 -10.53 -11.15
N HIS A 97 20.33 -10.36 -11.83
CA HIS A 97 20.23 -10.51 -13.28
C HIS A 97 21.05 -9.46 -14.04
N ILE A 98 21.00 -8.20 -13.58
CA ILE A 98 21.81 -7.10 -14.13
C ILE A 98 23.31 -7.35 -13.90
N GLY A 99 23.69 -7.86 -12.72
CA GLY A 99 25.08 -8.18 -12.36
C GLY A 99 25.63 -9.46 -12.99
N SER A 100 24.76 -10.39 -13.42
CA SER A 100 25.15 -11.65 -14.07
C SER A 100 25.37 -11.54 -15.59
N ASN A 101 25.28 -10.34 -16.17
CA ASN A 101 25.47 -10.17 -17.60
C ASN A 101 26.95 -10.44 -17.97
N PRO A 102 27.24 -11.42 -18.85
CA PRO A 102 28.58 -11.97 -19.07
C PRO A 102 29.58 -11.04 -19.78
N PHE A 103 29.31 -9.74 -19.88
CA PHE A 103 30.22 -8.74 -20.44
C PHE A 103 31.60 -8.64 -19.73
N PHE A 104 31.78 -9.34 -18.60
CA PHE A 104 33.06 -9.43 -17.88
C PHE A 104 33.79 -10.78 -18.01
N THR A 105 33.25 -11.78 -18.71
CA THR A 105 33.87 -13.13 -18.80
C THR A 105 34.72 -13.31 -20.07
N ASP A 106 34.51 -12.52 -21.13
CA ASP A 106 35.27 -12.66 -22.38
C ASP A 106 36.75 -12.24 -22.27
N ALA A 107 37.15 -11.54 -21.21
CA ALA A 107 38.53 -11.09 -21.02
C ALA A 107 39.50 -12.21 -20.55
N THR A 108 39.00 -13.39 -20.17
CA THR A 108 39.84 -14.47 -19.61
C THR A 108 39.94 -15.71 -20.52
N ALA A 109 39.08 -15.83 -21.54
CA ALA A 109 39.08 -16.99 -22.45
C ALA A 109 40.03 -16.85 -23.66
N ALA A 110 40.62 -15.66 -23.90
CA ALA A 110 41.47 -15.41 -25.06
C ALA A 110 42.96 -15.80 -24.87
N GLN A 111 43.34 -16.43 -23.75
CA GLN A 111 44.75 -16.65 -23.40
C GLN A 111 45.23 -18.11 -23.45
N GLU A 112 44.38 -19.09 -23.82
CA GLU A 112 44.75 -20.52 -23.79
C GLU A 112 44.91 -21.21 -25.17
N THR A 113 44.83 -20.52 -26.32
CA THR A 113 44.94 -21.20 -27.64
C THR A 113 46.18 -20.85 -28.45
N HIS A 114 47.24 -20.31 -27.83
CA HIS A 114 48.51 -20.07 -28.53
C HIS A 114 49.71 -20.75 -27.86
N VAL A 115 49.53 -22.01 -27.47
CA VAL A 115 50.63 -22.96 -27.27
C VAL A 115 50.15 -24.32 -27.74
N ILE A 116 50.45 -24.69 -28.99
CA ILE A 116 50.83 -26.01 -29.54
C ILE A 116 51.08 -25.82 -31.03
#